data_AF-A0A8A2VKS1-F1
#
_entry.id   AF-A0A8A2VKS1-F1
#
_cell.length_a   1.000
_cell.length_b   1.000
_cell.length_c   1.000
_cell.angle_alpha   90.00
_cell.angle_beta   90.00
_cell.angle_gamma   90.00
#
_symmetry.space_group_name_H-M   'P 1'
#
loop_
_entity.id
_entity.type
_entity.pdbx_description
1 polymer ?
#
loop_
_entity_poly.entity_id
_entity_poly.type
_entity_poly.pdbx_seq_one_letter_code
_entity_poly.pdbx_strand_id
1 'polypeptide(L)'
;MSTDDESFHPLGNEWEGELEEMLDDTEYDTDLGMQMAQDAMRVTKGELSEAEFHEKYHDDVMEEFGEDQRPTEAAYEQAQQEKKGTMTRMLEAFDGDGEESRRDAMKKMGVGATAVGLGAWGTVDQPSLAEEGGAGPHTETETDDGTQWGMVLDLERCDGCLSCVQACSSENQLDDGVNWMYILDYEDPGDHSERSRNRLIRPCQHCTDAPCEKVCPTTARHTRDKDGLVLTDYDVCIGCRYCQVACPYGVNYFQWDEPDTDFSELDESHTFADYDHGERWVDSRAPRGTMSKCTMCPSRQDGHRGEDKVGTTACEEACPPNAINFGDMNDPESRPQQYLTNVVSTRAQNQVDGRSPNRDEVRQSYEFVQGDRDLLDVGYIDSDWDKDEIEAVRYLRGEVETTDLQYLIDYEEDFEDEAAAEEAAAEEVRSIVTEIVEDEFSDDDRSDEEIQAIVDAVLGESDGSNVSEDDQQRAESALDAVVTESEQAVQNTVDRYESREITPAEVEESLLILEGEEEEPWVTEEGITNEESAQQVLEAYAGGDASTFKLLEDVGTHPNVTYIGNEPGPEAEQVEGPVAYEDVGLVDKRQDVLDERTVGDAGISL
;
A
#
# COMPACT_ATOMS: atom_id res chain seq x y z
N MET A 1 2.19 38.56 24.16
CA MET A 1 2.86 37.49 24.91
C MET A 1 4.33 37.57 24.52
N SER A 2 5.25 37.44 25.46
CA SER A 2 6.69 37.38 25.16
C SER A 2 6.95 36.13 24.32
N THR A 3 7.91 36.20 23.41
CA THR A 3 8.44 35.07 22.61
C THR A 3 9.16 34.01 23.47
N ASP A 4 8.97 34.05 24.79
CA ASP A 4 9.58 33.16 25.78
C ASP A 4 8.58 32.09 26.28
N ASP A 5 7.35 32.06 25.76
CA ASP A 5 6.29 31.09 26.10
C ASP A 5 5.89 30.17 24.91
N GLU A 6 6.58 30.28 23.76
CA GLU A 6 6.32 29.43 22.58
C GLU A 6 7.17 28.15 22.66
N SER A 7 6.49 27.01 22.71
CA SER A 7 7.07 25.66 22.60
C SER A 7 7.88 25.54 21.30
N PHE A 8 9.05 24.92 21.36
CA PHE A 8 9.81 24.52 20.17
C PHE A 8 9.25 23.25 19.51
N HIS A 9 8.62 22.37 20.31
CA HIS A 9 8.05 21.12 19.83
C HIS A 9 6.66 21.38 19.21
N PRO A 10 6.36 20.84 18.02
CA PRO A 10 5.04 20.95 17.39
C PRO A 10 3.90 20.25 18.12
N LEU A 11 4.11 19.78 19.35
CA LEU A 11 3.09 19.16 20.22
C LEU A 11 2.82 20.03 21.45
N GLY A 12 3.47 21.19 21.55
CA GLY A 12 3.17 22.20 22.54
C GLY A 12 3.89 22.00 23.87
N ASN A 13 3.72 23.00 24.75
CA ASN A 13 4.46 23.08 26.03
C ASN A 13 4.13 21.94 27.00
N GLU A 14 2.92 21.37 26.92
CA GLU A 14 2.54 20.24 27.78
C GLU A 14 3.33 18.99 27.38
N TRP A 15 3.43 18.71 26.08
CA TRP A 15 4.25 17.63 25.56
C TRP A 15 5.74 17.82 25.86
N GLU A 16 6.25 19.05 25.76
CA GLU A 16 7.63 19.33 26.19
C GLU A 16 7.88 18.98 27.65
N GLY A 17 6.95 19.32 28.55
CA GLY A 17 7.04 18.95 29.95
C GLY A 17 7.05 17.43 30.18
N GLU A 18 6.28 16.68 29.37
CA GLU A 18 6.29 15.22 29.40
C GLU A 18 7.61 14.64 28.87
N LEU A 19 8.19 15.23 27.82
CA LEU A 19 9.51 14.86 27.31
C LEU A 19 10.63 15.16 28.33
N GLU A 20 10.52 16.26 29.09
CA GLU A 20 11.44 16.58 30.19
C GLU A 20 11.36 15.53 31.31
N GLU A 21 10.15 15.25 31.83
CA GLU A 21 9.94 14.23 32.88
C GLU A 21 10.43 12.85 32.42
N MET A 22 10.21 12.55 31.14
CA MET A 22 10.67 11.34 30.50
C MET A 22 12.19 11.20 30.47
N LEU A 23 12.92 12.29 30.22
CA LEU A 23 14.40 12.29 30.26
C LEU A 23 14.91 12.26 31.71
N ASP A 24 14.23 12.90 32.66
CA ASP A 24 14.57 12.88 34.09
C ASP A 24 14.56 11.46 34.69
N ASP A 25 13.77 10.55 34.11
CA ASP A 25 13.73 9.13 34.48
C ASP A 25 14.93 8.32 33.92
N THR A 26 15.78 8.93 33.10
CA THR A 26 16.99 8.31 32.56
C THR A 26 18.24 8.67 33.37
N GLU A 27 19.39 8.08 33.02
CA GLU A 27 20.67 8.46 33.61
C GLU A 27 21.37 9.62 32.87
N TYR A 28 20.73 10.17 31.84
CA TYR A 28 21.26 11.18 30.91
C TYR A 28 20.80 12.59 31.29
N ASP A 29 21.46 13.61 30.74
CA ASP A 29 21.25 15.02 31.06
C ASP A 29 20.03 15.59 30.31
N THR A 30 18.94 15.79 31.05
CA THR A 30 17.69 16.33 30.51
C THR A 30 17.89 17.69 29.81
N ASP A 31 18.66 18.61 30.42
CA ASP A 31 18.87 19.95 29.89
C ASP A 31 19.62 19.90 28.54
N LEU A 32 20.61 19.01 28.41
CA LEU A 32 21.33 18.80 27.15
C LEU A 32 20.41 18.20 26.09
N GLY A 33 19.65 17.16 26.43
CA GLY A 33 18.72 16.50 25.50
C GLY A 33 17.68 17.45 24.92
N MET A 34 17.05 18.26 25.77
CA MET A 34 16.06 19.26 25.34
C MET A 34 16.68 20.35 24.46
N GLN A 35 17.86 20.87 24.82
CA GLN A 35 18.55 21.88 24.03
C GLN A 35 18.99 21.34 22.67
N MET A 36 19.51 20.11 22.61
CA MET A 36 19.89 19.46 21.36
C MET A 36 18.68 19.22 20.46
N ALA A 37 17.53 18.80 21.01
CA ALA A 37 16.30 18.64 20.25
C ALA A 37 15.81 19.96 19.64
N GLN A 38 15.80 21.04 20.42
CA GLN A 38 15.44 22.38 19.94
C GLN A 38 16.36 22.84 18.81
N ASP A 39 17.66 22.71 18.98
CA ASP A 39 18.62 23.13 17.95
C ASP A 39 18.61 22.21 16.73
N ALA A 40 18.34 20.91 16.87
CA ALA A 40 18.18 20.00 15.74
C ALA A 40 17.00 20.42 14.84
N MET A 41 15.91 20.92 15.43
CA MET A 41 14.78 21.50 14.68
C MET A 41 15.15 22.83 14.01
N ARG A 42 16.08 23.59 14.58
CA ARG A 42 16.67 24.76 13.90
C ARG A 42 17.57 24.35 12.74
N VAL A 43 18.26 23.20 12.84
CA VAL A 43 18.99 22.64 11.70
C VAL A 43 18.03 22.27 10.57
N THR A 44 16.89 21.62 10.87
CA THR A 44 15.92 21.26 9.83
C THR A 44 15.28 22.46 9.13
N LYS A 45 15.13 23.57 9.86
CA LYS A 45 14.66 24.85 9.29
C LYS A 45 15.76 25.63 8.53
N GLY A 46 17.01 25.14 8.52
CA GLY A 46 18.15 25.83 7.93
C GLY A 46 18.61 27.07 8.71
N GLU A 47 18.20 27.21 9.97
CA GLU A 47 18.59 28.32 10.86
C GLU A 47 19.94 28.09 11.56
N LEU A 48 20.42 26.84 11.56
CA LEU A 48 21.70 26.39 12.09
C LEU A 48 22.25 25.34 11.13
N SER A 49 23.54 25.38 10.78
CA SER A 49 24.11 24.29 9.99
C SER A 49 24.36 23.06 10.86
N GLU A 50 24.31 21.87 10.26
CA GLU A 50 24.59 20.61 10.97
C GLU A 50 26.01 20.56 11.53
N ALA A 51 26.97 21.14 10.82
CA ALA A 51 28.36 21.26 11.26
C ALA A 51 28.50 22.15 12.51
N GLU A 52 27.85 23.32 12.50
CA GLU A 52 27.82 24.22 13.67
C GLU A 52 27.09 23.57 14.85
N PHE A 53 26.03 22.81 14.58
CA PHE A 53 25.30 22.05 15.59
C PHE A 53 26.19 20.99 16.27
N HIS A 54 26.88 20.16 15.49
CA HIS A 54 27.77 19.14 16.05
C HIS A 54 28.97 19.76 16.77
N GLU A 55 29.57 20.83 16.25
CA GLU A 55 30.64 21.54 16.97
C GLU A 55 30.15 22.16 18.28
N LYS A 56 28.96 22.77 18.28
CA LYS A 56 28.37 23.40 19.47
C LYS A 56 28.23 22.41 20.63
N TYR A 57 27.78 21.19 20.35
CA TYR A 57 27.46 20.18 21.37
C TYR A 57 28.55 19.12 21.55
N HIS A 58 29.69 19.23 20.87
CA HIS A 58 30.73 18.19 20.89
C HIS A 58 31.28 17.95 22.30
N ASP A 59 31.70 19.02 22.98
CA ASP A 59 32.31 18.91 24.31
C ASP A 59 31.32 18.36 25.35
N ASP A 60 30.06 18.82 25.31
CA ASP A 60 29.00 18.37 26.23
C ASP A 60 28.64 16.89 25.99
N VAL A 61 28.51 16.46 24.74
CA VAL A 61 28.26 15.05 24.37
C VAL A 61 29.44 14.16 24.76
N MET A 62 30.68 14.60 24.54
CA MET A 62 31.86 13.86 24.99
C MET A 62 31.94 13.76 26.52
N GLU A 63 31.51 14.78 27.26
CA GLU A 63 31.46 14.77 28.72
C GLU A 63 30.40 13.78 29.24
N GLU A 64 29.22 13.77 28.63
CA GLU A 64 28.11 12.92 29.05
C GLU A 64 28.28 11.46 28.61
N PHE A 65 28.47 11.20 27.32
CA PHE A 65 28.43 9.87 26.74
C PHE A 65 29.81 9.22 26.64
N GLY A 66 30.89 10.00 26.76
CA GLY A 66 32.26 9.53 26.60
C GLY A 66 32.67 9.25 25.15
N GLU A 67 31.73 9.40 24.20
CA GLU A 67 31.95 9.32 22.77
C GLU A 67 31.03 10.29 22.04
N ASP A 68 31.52 10.80 20.92
CA ASP A 68 30.76 11.57 19.94
C ASP A 68 31.18 11.06 18.58
N GLN A 69 30.38 10.16 18.02
CA GLN A 69 30.61 9.60 16.69
C GLN A 69 30.03 10.50 15.60
N ARG A 70 29.39 11.62 16.01
CA ARG A 70 28.86 12.58 15.05
C ARG A 70 30.01 13.27 14.32
N PRO A 71 29.76 13.66 13.09
CA PRO A 71 30.70 14.39 12.29
C PRO A 71 31.31 15.66 12.90
N THR A 72 32.60 15.90 12.64
CA THR A 72 33.23 17.21 12.92
C THR A 72 33.10 18.17 11.74
N GLU A 73 33.17 19.48 11.98
CA GLU A 73 33.19 20.51 10.93
C GLU A 73 34.23 20.21 9.83
N ALA A 74 35.44 19.79 10.22
CA ALA A 74 36.49 19.40 9.28
C ALA A 74 36.10 18.20 8.38
N ALA A 75 35.30 17.26 8.90
CA ALA A 75 34.77 16.15 8.11
C ALA A 75 33.72 16.64 7.10
N TYR A 76 32.83 17.56 7.51
CA TYR A 76 31.88 18.20 6.58
C TYR A 76 32.60 18.97 5.47
N GLU A 77 33.60 19.79 5.82
CA GLU A 77 34.37 20.56 4.85
C GLU A 77 35.11 19.65 3.85
N GLN A 78 35.66 18.53 4.34
CA GLN A 78 36.31 17.54 3.49
C GLN A 78 35.30 16.91 2.53
N ALA A 79 34.14 16.47 3.03
CA ALA A 79 33.09 15.88 2.20
C ALA A 79 32.57 16.85 1.13
N GLN A 80 32.39 18.13 1.47
CA GLN A 80 32.01 19.17 0.51
C GLN A 80 33.09 19.42 -0.56
N GLN A 81 34.37 19.38 -0.18
CA GLN A 81 35.48 19.51 -1.13
C GLN A 81 35.57 18.30 -2.08
N GLU A 82 35.30 17.10 -1.57
CA GLU A 82 35.26 15.87 -2.37
C GLU A 82 34.08 15.89 -3.36
N LYS A 83 32.88 16.33 -2.95
CA LYS A 83 31.73 16.53 -3.84
C LYS A 83 32.01 17.56 -4.93
N LYS A 84 32.57 18.73 -4.58
CA LYS A 84 32.99 19.76 -5.57
C LYS A 84 34.09 19.24 -6.51
N GLY A 85 35.03 18.46 -6.00
CA GLY A 85 36.10 17.85 -6.78
C GLY A 85 35.61 16.76 -7.75
N THR A 86 34.58 16.01 -7.35
CA THR A 86 33.91 15.01 -8.20
C THR A 86 33.07 15.68 -9.29
N MET A 87 32.30 16.72 -8.95
CA MET A 87 31.54 17.52 -9.93
C MET A 87 32.47 18.23 -10.92
N THR A 88 33.61 18.77 -10.47
CA THR A 88 34.62 19.41 -11.34
C THR A 88 35.27 18.38 -12.27
N ARG A 89 35.63 17.19 -11.78
CA ARG A 89 36.14 16.09 -12.62
C ARG A 89 35.12 15.60 -13.65
N MET A 90 33.84 15.61 -13.29
CA MET A 90 32.74 15.24 -14.19
C MET A 90 32.58 16.30 -15.29
N LEU A 91 32.55 17.59 -14.94
CA LEU A 91 32.52 18.70 -15.88
C LEU A 91 33.76 18.74 -16.81
N GLU A 92 34.96 18.46 -16.29
CA GLU A 92 36.18 18.34 -17.11
C GLU A 92 36.15 17.11 -18.04
N ALA A 93 35.42 16.04 -17.69
CA ALA A 93 35.19 14.90 -18.56
C ALA A 93 34.19 15.21 -19.70
N PHE A 94 33.37 16.25 -19.55
CA PHE A 94 32.46 16.75 -20.60
C PHE A 94 33.10 17.78 -21.53
N ASP A 95 34.22 18.41 -21.15
CA ASP A 95 34.91 19.42 -21.96
C ASP A 95 35.92 18.81 -22.98
N GLY A 96 35.57 17.63 -23.51
CA GLY A 96 36.29 16.95 -24.58
C GLY A 96 36.01 17.57 -25.95
N ASP A 97 37.09 17.93 -26.64
CA ASP A 97 37.14 18.53 -28.00
C ASP A 97 35.99 18.08 -28.91
N GLY A 98 35.12 19.02 -29.24
CA GLY A 98 33.82 18.80 -29.84
C GLY A 98 33.89 18.24 -31.26
N GLU A 99 33.77 16.92 -31.39
CA GLU A 99 33.49 16.22 -32.65
C GLU A 99 32.72 14.89 -32.44
N GLU A 100 31.79 14.78 -31.48
CA GLU A 100 30.89 13.60 -31.39
C GLU A 100 29.41 14.02 -31.22
N SER A 101 28.50 13.36 -31.95
CA SER A 101 27.07 13.69 -31.92
C SER A 101 26.41 13.14 -30.65
N ARG A 102 25.42 13.87 -30.10
CA ARG A 102 24.63 13.53 -28.89
C ARG A 102 24.19 12.06 -28.81
N ARG A 103 23.93 11.40 -29.94
CA ARG A 103 23.45 10.01 -29.99
C ARG A 103 24.56 8.96 -29.75
N ASP A 104 25.82 9.29 -30.03
CA ASP A 104 26.96 8.39 -29.78
C ASP A 104 27.52 8.55 -28.35
N ALA A 105 27.39 9.73 -27.74
CA ALA A 105 27.70 9.94 -26.32
C ALA A 105 26.79 9.09 -25.41
N MET A 106 25.48 9.06 -25.70
CA MET A 106 24.49 8.25 -24.98
C MET A 106 24.75 6.74 -25.08
N LYS A 107 25.29 6.26 -26.20
CA LYS A 107 25.64 4.82 -26.36
C LYS A 107 26.90 4.39 -25.62
N LYS A 108 27.84 5.31 -25.36
CA LYS A 108 29.05 5.00 -24.60
C LYS A 108 28.82 5.04 -23.08
N MET A 109 27.82 5.78 -22.60
CA MET A 109 27.48 5.85 -21.17
C MET A 109 26.89 4.56 -20.60
N GLY A 110 26.21 3.74 -21.42
CA GLY A 110 25.59 2.50 -20.97
C GLY A 110 26.54 1.33 -20.62
N VAL A 111 27.86 1.51 -20.62
CA VAL A 111 28.82 0.39 -20.41
C VAL A 111 29.98 0.73 -19.44
N GLY A 112 30.03 1.92 -18.83
CA GLY A 112 31.30 2.40 -18.24
C GLY A 112 31.27 3.23 -16.95
N ALA A 113 30.16 3.33 -16.23
CA ALA A 113 30.11 4.05 -14.95
C ALA A 113 29.71 3.11 -13.81
N THR A 114 30.59 2.17 -13.45
CA THR A 114 30.54 1.55 -12.12
C THR A 114 30.89 2.62 -11.08
N ALA A 115 29.88 2.96 -10.28
CA ALA A 115 29.87 4.04 -9.29
C ALA A 115 31.09 4.02 -8.35
N VAL A 116 31.70 5.20 -8.19
CA VAL A 116 32.53 5.51 -7.02
C VAL A 116 31.57 6.09 -6.00
N GLY A 117 31.12 5.25 -5.06
CA GLY A 117 30.31 5.67 -3.92
C GLY A 117 31.14 6.50 -2.95
N LEU A 118 30.72 7.74 -2.74
CA LEU A 118 31.07 8.59 -1.61
C LEU A 118 29.97 9.67 -1.49
N GLY A 119 29.12 9.60 -0.46
CA GLY A 119 28.33 10.78 -0.10
C GLY A 119 27.20 10.64 0.92
N ALA A 120 27.53 10.46 2.20
CA ALA A 120 26.62 10.79 3.32
C ALA A 120 26.96 12.15 3.92
N TRP A 121 26.79 13.28 3.19
CA TRP A 121 27.05 14.63 3.73
C TRP A 121 26.23 15.70 2.99
N GLY A 122 25.27 16.31 3.66
CA GLY A 122 24.17 17.11 3.11
C GLY A 122 24.53 18.21 2.11
N THR A 123 23.56 18.51 1.24
CA THR A 123 23.52 19.71 0.41
C THR A 123 22.37 20.60 0.86
N VAL A 124 22.67 21.62 1.67
CA VAL A 124 21.97 22.90 1.64
C VAL A 124 22.93 23.96 2.16
N ASP A 125 23.61 24.63 1.23
CA ASP A 125 24.22 25.93 1.48
C ASP A 125 24.27 26.71 0.17
N GLN A 126 23.31 27.61 -0.03
CA GLN A 126 23.46 28.70 -0.99
C GLN A 126 23.31 30.04 -0.27
N PRO A 127 24.32 30.93 -0.35
CA PRO A 127 24.21 32.25 0.21
C PRO A 127 23.31 33.13 -0.66
N SER A 128 22.36 33.78 0.00
CA SER A 128 21.47 34.81 -0.51
C SER A 128 22.21 35.91 -1.30
N LEU A 129 21.84 36.12 -2.56
CA LEU A 129 22.03 37.39 -3.26
C LEU A 129 20.65 37.96 -3.59
N ALA A 130 20.29 39.02 -2.88
CA ALA A 130 19.11 39.82 -3.18
C ALA A 130 19.27 40.56 -4.52
N GLU A 131 18.28 40.42 -5.43
CA GLU A 131 17.58 41.54 -6.07
C GLU A 131 16.40 41.06 -6.96
N GLU A 132 15.23 41.66 -6.68
CA GLU A 132 14.08 41.98 -7.55
C GLU A 132 13.36 40.88 -8.39
N GLY A 133 12.21 40.42 -7.84
CA GLY A 133 10.90 40.48 -8.51
C GLY A 133 10.64 39.61 -9.73
N GLY A 134 9.98 38.46 -9.52
CA GLY A 134 9.27 37.73 -10.55
C GLY A 134 9.02 36.27 -10.15
N ALA A 135 7.77 35.94 -9.78
CA ALA A 135 7.34 34.55 -9.62
C ALA A 135 7.49 33.81 -10.96
N GLY A 136 8.31 32.76 -10.96
CA GLY A 136 8.56 31.83 -12.06
C GLY A 136 8.82 30.43 -11.47
N PRO A 137 8.59 29.36 -12.25
CA PRO A 137 8.24 28.04 -11.74
C PRO A 137 9.41 27.35 -11.07
N HIS A 138 9.11 26.58 -10.02
CA HIS A 138 10.05 25.67 -9.37
C HIS A 138 10.63 24.72 -10.43
N THR A 139 11.93 24.81 -10.65
CA THR A 139 12.68 23.89 -11.50
C THR A 139 12.73 22.56 -10.77
N GLU A 140 12.18 21.53 -11.40
CA GLU A 140 12.37 20.13 -11.06
C GLU A 140 13.86 19.87 -10.82
N THR A 141 14.20 19.47 -9.60
CA THR A 141 15.52 18.94 -9.29
C THR A 141 15.69 17.67 -10.11
N GLU A 142 16.71 17.64 -10.98
CA GLU A 142 17.06 16.46 -11.76
C GLU A 142 17.20 15.25 -10.82
N THR A 143 16.51 14.17 -11.16
CA THR A 143 16.47 12.88 -10.44
C THR A 143 17.88 12.39 -10.14
N ASP A 144 18.20 12.27 -8.85
CA ASP A 144 19.30 11.43 -8.41
C ASP A 144 18.90 9.98 -8.74
N ASP A 145 19.77 9.21 -9.41
CA ASP A 145 19.53 7.84 -9.91
C ASP A 145 19.37 6.78 -8.78
N GLY A 146 18.97 7.19 -7.56
CA GLY A 146 18.85 6.34 -6.37
C GLY A 146 17.40 6.18 -5.90
N THR A 147 17.11 5.06 -5.24
CA THR A 147 15.79 4.79 -4.65
C THR A 147 15.54 5.72 -3.46
N GLN A 148 14.30 6.19 -3.31
CA GLN A 148 13.86 6.91 -2.11
C GLN A 148 12.53 6.31 -1.65
N TRP A 149 12.58 5.44 -0.64
CA TRP A 149 11.35 4.86 -0.12
C TRP A 149 10.44 5.91 0.52
N GLY A 150 9.14 5.77 0.30
CA GLY A 150 8.11 6.61 0.90
C GLY A 150 6.72 6.00 0.85
N MET A 151 5.75 6.71 1.45
CA MET A 151 4.34 6.29 1.48
C MET A 151 3.41 7.40 1.00
N VAL A 152 2.31 6.99 0.39
CA VAL A 152 1.13 7.81 0.13
C VAL A 152 -0.05 7.23 0.90
N LEU A 153 -0.59 8.01 1.83
CA LEU A 153 -1.64 7.60 2.76
C LEU A 153 -2.96 8.30 2.42
N ASP A 154 -3.94 7.54 1.94
CA ASP A 154 -5.26 8.04 1.58
C ASP A 154 -6.22 8.00 2.78
N LEU A 155 -6.32 9.14 3.45
CA LEU A 155 -7.11 9.30 4.67
C LEU A 155 -8.61 9.20 4.41
N GLU A 156 -9.07 9.54 3.20
CA GLU A 156 -10.49 9.42 2.82
C GLU A 156 -10.92 7.97 2.60
N ARG A 157 -9.95 7.07 2.35
CA ARG A 157 -10.18 5.63 2.21
C ARG A 157 -10.00 4.85 3.51
N CYS A 158 -9.26 5.39 4.47
CA CYS A 158 -9.05 4.73 5.76
C CYS A 158 -10.36 4.50 6.52
N ASP A 159 -10.68 3.24 6.83
CA ASP A 159 -11.89 2.85 7.58
C ASP A 159 -11.64 2.67 9.09
N GLY A 160 -10.39 2.76 9.54
CA GLY A 160 -10.00 2.58 10.94
C GLY A 160 -10.01 1.13 11.42
N CYS A 161 -9.91 0.14 10.53
CA CYS A 161 -9.96 -1.29 10.91
C CYS A 161 -8.74 -1.81 11.71
N LEU A 162 -7.65 -1.03 11.81
CA LEU A 162 -6.40 -1.38 12.49
C LEU A 162 -5.65 -2.60 11.92
N SER A 163 -6.04 -3.14 10.77
CA SER A 163 -5.34 -4.26 10.11
C SER A 163 -3.87 -3.94 9.82
N CYS A 164 -3.58 -2.70 9.42
CA CYS A 164 -2.22 -2.24 9.17
C CYS A 164 -1.35 -2.24 10.44
N VAL A 165 -1.93 -1.92 11.60
CA VAL A 165 -1.22 -1.92 12.89
C VAL A 165 -0.90 -3.35 13.31
N GLN A 166 -1.88 -4.26 13.24
CA GLN A 166 -1.67 -5.69 13.53
C GLN A 166 -0.63 -6.31 12.60
N ALA A 167 -0.69 -6.00 11.29
CA ALA A 167 0.29 -6.50 10.33
C ALA A 167 1.69 -5.94 10.61
N CYS A 168 1.82 -4.66 10.99
CA CYS A 168 3.10 -4.09 11.40
C CYS A 168 3.66 -4.80 12.64
N SER A 169 2.82 -5.03 13.66
CA SER A 169 3.19 -5.76 14.87
C SER A 169 3.64 -7.20 14.55
N SER A 170 2.87 -7.92 13.74
CA SER A 170 3.19 -9.31 13.36
C SER A 170 4.43 -9.43 12.48
N GLU A 171 4.56 -8.58 11.45
CA GLU A 171 5.71 -8.62 10.53
C GLU A 171 7.00 -8.31 11.28
N ASN A 172 6.97 -7.31 12.17
CA ASN A 172 8.14 -6.89 12.92
C ASN A 172 8.28 -7.61 14.26
N GLN A 173 7.41 -8.58 14.58
CA GLN A 173 7.42 -9.33 15.83
C GLN A 173 7.51 -8.43 17.07
N LEU A 174 6.78 -7.30 17.07
CA LEU A 174 6.80 -6.32 18.14
C LEU A 174 6.27 -6.92 19.45
N ASP A 175 6.78 -6.45 20.59
CA ASP A 175 6.25 -6.88 21.89
C ASP A 175 4.83 -6.37 22.13
N ASP A 176 4.08 -7.08 22.97
CA ASP A 176 2.75 -6.66 23.38
C ASP A 176 2.84 -5.26 23.98
N GLY A 177 2.02 -4.30 23.52
CA GLY A 177 2.14 -2.92 23.99
C GLY A 177 2.80 -1.94 23.02
N VAL A 178 3.52 -2.47 22.03
CA VAL A 178 4.38 -1.66 21.15
C VAL A 178 3.70 -1.43 19.80
N ASN A 179 3.38 -0.16 19.54
CA ASN A 179 2.82 0.28 18.27
C ASN A 179 3.82 1.18 17.53
N TRP A 180 4.10 0.87 16.27
CA TRP A 180 4.98 1.67 15.41
C TRP A 180 4.23 2.62 14.46
N MET A 181 2.90 2.50 14.43
CA MET A 181 2.02 3.37 13.69
C MET A 181 0.68 3.50 14.42
N TYR A 182 0.01 4.64 14.23
CA TYR A 182 -1.26 4.97 14.89
C TYR A 182 -2.34 5.29 13.89
N ILE A 183 -3.58 4.92 14.19
CA ILE A 183 -4.76 5.40 13.47
C ILE A 183 -5.56 6.25 14.44
N LEU A 184 -5.62 7.55 14.16
CA LEU A 184 -6.19 8.54 15.07
C LEU A 184 -7.44 9.11 14.42
N ASP A 185 -8.60 8.86 15.01
CA ASP A 185 -9.83 9.53 14.61
C ASP A 185 -9.88 10.92 15.26
N TYR A 186 -10.31 11.93 14.48
CA TYR A 186 -10.41 13.31 14.96
C TYR A 186 -11.63 14.02 14.40
N GLU A 187 -12.06 15.09 15.09
CA GLU A 187 -13.14 15.98 14.67
C GLU A 187 -12.65 17.43 14.62
N ASP A 188 -12.94 18.14 13.53
CA ASP A 188 -12.68 19.58 13.41
C ASP A 188 -13.89 20.40 13.89
N PRO A 189 -13.69 21.49 14.66
CA PRO A 189 -14.78 22.36 15.07
C PRO A 189 -15.55 22.95 13.89
N GLY A 190 -16.82 22.54 13.76
CA GLY A 190 -17.71 22.99 12.70
C GLY A 190 -17.83 22.05 11.51
N ASP A 191 -17.05 20.96 11.47
CA ASP A 191 -17.37 19.81 10.63
C ASP A 191 -18.45 18.97 11.34
N HIS A 192 -19.64 18.94 10.75
CA HIS A 192 -20.77 18.12 11.20
C HIS A 192 -21.21 17.18 10.10
N SER A 193 -20.32 16.87 9.15
CA SER A 193 -20.65 15.91 8.11
C SER A 193 -20.76 14.53 8.75
N GLU A 194 -21.98 13.98 8.81
CA GLU A 194 -22.23 12.61 9.32
C GLU A 194 -21.54 11.51 8.47
N ARG A 195 -20.73 11.88 7.45
CA ARG A 195 -20.31 10.98 6.37
C ARG A 195 -18.81 10.65 6.30
N SER A 196 -17.94 11.31 7.05
CA SER A 196 -16.53 10.90 7.17
C SER A 196 -16.01 11.28 8.54
N ARG A 197 -15.67 10.29 9.38
CA ARG A 197 -14.78 10.57 10.51
C ARG A 197 -13.42 10.87 9.91
N ASN A 198 -12.86 12.03 10.24
CA ASN A 198 -11.52 12.34 9.80
C ASN A 198 -10.54 11.44 10.55
N ARG A 199 -9.54 10.91 9.84
CA ARG A 199 -8.56 9.99 10.40
C ARG A 199 -7.17 10.40 9.97
N LEU A 200 -6.21 10.18 10.85
CA LEU A 200 -4.79 10.35 10.58
C LEU A 200 -4.06 9.03 10.81
N ILE A 201 -3.44 8.50 9.75
CA ILE A 201 -2.53 7.37 9.83
C ILE A 201 -1.13 7.91 10.15
N ARG A 202 -0.60 7.73 11.35
CA ARG A 202 0.66 8.34 11.81
C ARG A 202 1.79 7.31 12.03
N PRO A 203 2.53 6.90 10.98
CA PRO A 203 3.76 6.12 11.11
C PRO A 203 4.99 7.04 11.28
N CYS A 204 6.20 6.47 11.38
CA CYS A 204 7.41 7.26 11.16
C CYS A 204 7.43 7.84 9.73
N GLN A 205 7.78 9.12 9.61
CA GLN A 205 7.79 9.82 8.32
C GLN A 205 9.07 9.61 7.50
N HIS A 206 10.08 8.91 8.05
CA HIS A 206 11.38 8.65 7.41
C HIS A 206 11.98 9.91 6.74
N CYS A 207 11.99 11.01 7.49
CA CYS A 207 12.44 12.32 7.05
C CYS A 207 13.80 12.29 6.34
N THR A 208 13.90 12.95 5.18
CA THR A 208 15.20 13.14 4.52
C THR A 208 16.11 14.04 5.35
N ASP A 209 15.53 14.99 6.10
CA ASP A 209 16.28 15.79 7.06
C ASP A 209 15.84 15.48 8.49
N ALA A 210 16.29 14.32 9.00
CA ALA A 210 15.83 13.76 10.25
C ALA A 210 16.46 14.44 11.48
N PRO A 211 15.71 15.20 12.30
CA PRO A 211 16.27 15.78 13.53
C PRO A 211 16.67 14.70 14.54
N CYS A 212 15.98 13.56 14.51
CA CYS A 212 16.26 12.40 15.38
C CYS A 212 17.62 11.72 15.08
N GLU A 213 18.14 11.83 13.85
CA GLU A 213 19.48 11.35 13.47
C GLU A 213 20.55 12.29 14.02
N LYS A 214 20.39 13.61 13.79
CA LYS A 214 21.35 14.65 14.20
C LYS A 214 21.67 14.61 15.69
N VAL A 215 20.67 14.33 16.52
CA VAL A 215 20.83 14.29 18.00
C VAL A 215 21.45 12.99 18.52
N CYS A 216 21.69 11.98 17.70
CA CYS A 216 22.19 10.69 18.17
C CYS A 216 23.72 10.71 18.39
N PRO A 217 24.21 10.64 19.64
CA PRO A 217 25.65 10.79 19.92
C PRO A 217 26.48 9.59 19.43
N THR A 218 25.88 8.40 19.38
CA THR A 218 26.53 7.14 18.95
C THR A 218 26.28 6.81 17.48
N THR A 219 25.56 7.68 16.76
CA THR A 219 25.11 7.45 15.37
C THR A 219 24.33 6.14 15.16
N ALA A 220 23.75 5.58 16.23
CA ALA A 220 22.84 4.44 16.14
C ALA A 220 21.63 4.76 15.25
N ARG A 221 21.06 5.96 15.38
CA ARG A 221 20.07 6.50 14.44
C ARG A 221 20.82 7.07 13.24
N HIS A 222 20.50 6.58 12.05
CA HIS A 222 21.15 6.99 10.80
C HIS A 222 20.18 6.88 9.62
N THR A 223 20.44 7.62 8.55
CA THR A 223 19.75 7.44 7.27
C THR A 223 20.56 6.49 6.38
N ARG A 224 19.90 5.46 5.84
CA ARG A 224 20.50 4.47 4.95
C ARG A 224 20.73 5.06 3.56
N ASP A 225 21.97 5.00 3.07
CA ASP A 225 22.42 5.72 1.87
C ASP A 225 21.72 5.24 0.59
N LYS A 226 21.47 3.93 0.46
CA LYS A 226 20.95 3.35 -0.79
C LYS A 226 19.49 3.68 -1.09
N ASP A 227 18.69 3.99 -0.06
CA ASP A 227 17.24 4.09 -0.20
C ASP A 227 16.51 5.04 0.77
N GLY A 228 17.26 5.81 1.57
CA GLY A 228 16.73 6.89 2.40
C GLY A 228 15.96 6.44 3.64
N LEU A 229 16.06 5.17 4.06
CA LEU A 229 15.42 4.72 5.29
C LEU A 229 16.14 5.25 6.52
N VAL A 230 15.43 5.98 7.38
CA VAL A 230 15.92 6.32 8.72
C VAL A 230 15.80 5.09 9.64
N LEU A 231 16.91 4.52 10.08
CA LEU A 231 16.96 3.26 10.84
C LEU A 231 17.62 3.45 12.21
N THR A 232 17.44 2.49 13.12
CA THR A 232 18.24 2.42 14.35
C THR A 232 18.95 1.09 14.42
N ASP A 233 20.27 1.17 14.56
CA ASP A 233 21.09 0.05 14.96
C ASP A 233 20.87 -0.24 16.46
N TYR A 234 20.23 -1.37 16.73
CA TYR A 234 19.92 -1.79 18.10
C TYR A 234 21.14 -2.23 18.89
N ASP A 235 22.24 -2.63 18.25
CA ASP A 235 23.49 -3.03 18.93
C ASP A 235 24.33 -1.80 19.36
N VAL A 236 24.11 -0.65 18.71
CA VAL A 236 24.81 0.62 18.99
C VAL A 236 23.95 1.59 19.82
N CYS A 237 22.63 1.40 19.81
CA CYS A 237 21.71 2.25 20.56
C CYS A 237 21.96 2.12 22.07
N ILE A 238 22.30 3.25 22.71
CA ILE A 238 22.50 3.33 24.16
C ILE A 238 21.22 3.71 24.92
N GLY A 239 20.12 3.99 24.22
CA GLY A 239 18.87 4.33 24.89
C GLY A 239 18.82 5.70 25.56
N CYS A 240 19.56 6.70 25.06
CA CYS A 240 19.54 8.06 25.63
C CYS A 240 18.29 8.89 25.33
N ARG A 241 17.45 8.43 24.38
CA ARG A 241 16.13 9.00 24.07
C ARG A 241 16.14 10.45 23.54
N TYR A 242 17.28 11.05 23.27
CA TYR A 242 17.34 12.37 22.62
C TYR A 242 16.62 12.38 21.26
N CYS A 243 16.69 11.26 20.53
CA CYS A 243 15.94 11.09 19.27
C CYS A 243 14.42 11.03 19.44
N GLN A 244 13.92 10.67 20.63
CA GLN A 244 12.50 10.69 20.98
C GLN A 244 12.01 12.14 21.12
N VAL A 245 12.76 12.96 21.85
CA VAL A 245 12.49 14.39 22.08
C VAL A 245 12.61 15.22 20.80
N ALA A 246 13.60 14.90 19.96
CA ALA A 246 13.83 15.63 18.71
C ALA A 246 12.81 15.31 17.60
N CYS A 247 11.97 14.28 17.76
CA CYS A 247 11.05 13.85 16.72
C CYS A 247 9.73 14.63 16.79
N PRO A 248 9.40 15.46 15.79
CA PRO A 248 8.19 16.29 15.85
C PRO A 248 6.88 15.49 15.77
N TYR A 249 6.96 14.21 15.41
CA TYR A 249 5.80 13.36 15.18
C TYR A 249 5.40 12.48 16.38
N GLY A 250 6.25 12.37 17.41
CA GLY A 250 5.98 11.53 18.58
C GLY A 250 5.93 10.02 18.30
N VAL A 251 6.57 9.55 17.22
CA VAL A 251 6.46 8.16 16.70
C VAL A 251 7.60 7.23 17.13
N ASN A 252 8.48 7.70 18.02
CA ASN A 252 9.55 6.87 18.58
C ASN A 252 9.07 6.16 19.84
N TYR A 253 9.42 4.89 19.95
CA TYR A 253 9.15 4.06 21.12
C TYR A 253 10.46 3.65 21.79
N PHE A 254 10.48 3.63 23.12
CA PHE A 254 11.61 3.13 23.89
C PHE A 254 11.25 1.78 24.51
N GLN A 255 12.10 0.78 24.30
CA GLN A 255 11.88 -0.55 24.84
C GLN A 255 12.23 -0.60 26.34
N TRP A 256 11.22 -0.43 27.19
CA TRP A 256 11.37 -0.39 28.64
C TRP A 256 11.63 -1.76 29.27
N ASP A 257 10.84 -2.74 28.86
CA ASP A 257 10.79 -4.08 29.45
C ASP A 257 11.63 -5.07 28.65
N GLU A 258 11.98 -6.18 29.29
CA GLU A 258 12.50 -7.33 28.54
C GLU A 258 11.45 -7.78 27.50
N PRO A 259 11.84 -8.01 26.24
CA PRO A 259 10.93 -8.56 25.23
C PRO A 259 10.26 -9.85 25.70
N ASP A 260 9.00 -10.05 25.28
CA ASP A 260 8.15 -11.14 25.79
C ASP A 260 8.59 -12.52 25.26
N THR A 261 9.41 -12.55 24.20
CA THR A 261 9.99 -13.75 23.58
C THR A 261 11.53 -13.70 23.56
N ASP A 262 12.22 -14.82 23.36
CA ASP A 262 13.70 -14.81 23.34
C ASP A 262 14.24 -14.36 21.96
N PHE A 263 15.41 -13.70 21.92
CA PHE A 263 16.04 -13.27 20.66
C PHE A 263 16.23 -14.42 19.65
N SER A 264 16.48 -15.65 20.12
CA SER A 264 16.63 -16.83 19.26
C SER A 264 15.35 -17.25 18.53
N GLU A 265 14.20 -16.66 18.89
CA GLU A 265 12.92 -16.88 18.23
C GLU A 265 12.62 -15.85 17.14
N LEU A 266 13.51 -14.86 16.93
CA LEU A 266 13.41 -13.93 15.82
C LEU A 266 13.61 -14.64 14.49
N ASP A 267 12.73 -14.33 13.54
CA ASP A 267 12.95 -14.67 12.14
C ASP A 267 14.30 -14.12 11.66
N GLU A 268 15.13 -15.02 11.11
CA GLU A 268 16.47 -14.73 10.61
C GLU A 268 16.44 -13.63 9.52
N SER A 269 15.30 -13.42 8.83
CA SER A 269 15.16 -12.34 7.85
C SER A 269 15.34 -10.93 8.43
N HIS A 270 15.18 -10.75 9.74
CA HIS A 270 15.36 -9.44 10.38
C HIS A 270 16.77 -9.20 10.92
N THR A 271 17.64 -10.21 10.95
CA THR A 271 18.99 -10.10 11.52
C THR A 271 20.05 -9.57 10.53
N PHE A 272 19.67 -9.26 9.28
CA PHE A 272 20.60 -8.90 8.18
C PHE A 272 20.34 -7.56 7.49
N ALA A 273 19.48 -6.70 8.05
CA ALA A 273 18.78 -5.66 7.30
C ALA A 273 19.54 -4.32 7.08
N ASP A 274 20.85 -4.28 7.30
CA ASP A 274 21.67 -3.10 6.98
C ASP A 274 22.88 -3.49 6.13
N TYR A 275 22.89 -3.08 4.88
CA TYR A 275 23.98 -3.40 3.95
C TYR A 275 25.10 -2.34 4.00
N ASP A 276 24.76 -1.10 4.34
CA ASP A 276 25.68 0.04 4.28
C ASP A 276 26.59 0.10 5.51
N HIS A 277 26.09 -0.41 6.64
CA HIS A 277 26.86 -0.46 7.89
C HIS A 277 27.22 -1.89 8.37
N GLY A 278 27.01 -2.91 7.52
CA GLY A 278 27.26 -4.33 7.80
C GLY A 278 26.08 -5.01 8.51
N GLU A 279 26.12 -6.35 8.66
CA GLU A 279 25.04 -7.15 9.27
C GLU A 279 24.64 -6.62 10.67
N ARG A 280 23.69 -5.68 10.71
CA ARG A 280 23.20 -5.01 11.91
C ARG A 280 21.72 -5.27 12.07
N TRP A 281 21.31 -5.34 13.32
CA TRP A 281 19.92 -5.49 13.68
C TRP A 281 19.24 -4.12 13.71
N VAL A 282 18.46 -3.84 12.66
CA VAL A 282 17.80 -2.55 12.42
C VAL A 282 16.29 -2.65 12.21
N ASP A 283 15.77 -3.88 12.22
CA ASP A 283 14.38 -4.21 11.95
C ASP A 283 13.87 -5.21 13.00
N SER A 284 12.54 -5.38 13.09
CA SER A 284 11.89 -6.16 14.15
C SER A 284 11.94 -5.52 15.55
N ARG A 285 11.44 -6.23 16.58
CA ARG A 285 11.45 -5.80 17.98
C ARG A 285 12.83 -5.40 18.42
N ALA A 286 12.90 -4.43 19.31
CA ALA A 286 14.16 -3.91 19.78
C ALA A 286 14.51 -4.53 21.15
N PRO A 287 15.80 -4.67 21.51
CA PRO A 287 16.22 -5.04 22.86
C PRO A 287 15.75 -4.05 23.91
N ARG A 288 15.62 -4.52 25.14
CA ARG A 288 15.48 -3.63 26.30
C ARG A 288 16.55 -2.53 26.30
N GLY A 289 16.13 -1.29 26.49
CA GLY A 289 17.02 -0.13 26.57
C GLY A 289 17.34 0.50 25.22
N THR A 290 16.62 0.15 24.15
CA THR A 290 16.86 0.70 22.81
C THR A 290 15.63 1.41 22.26
N MET A 291 15.87 2.31 21.30
CA MET A 291 14.83 3.06 20.61
C MET A 291 14.36 2.32 19.36
N SER A 292 13.05 2.24 19.16
CA SER A 292 12.43 1.63 17.99
C SER A 292 11.34 2.52 17.40
N LYS A 293 10.95 2.25 16.16
CA LYS A 293 9.93 2.98 15.39
C LYS A 293 9.60 2.17 14.14
N CYS A 294 8.57 2.58 13.39
CA CYS A 294 8.35 2.07 12.04
C CYS A 294 9.65 2.19 11.22
N THR A 295 10.04 1.10 10.55
CA THR A 295 11.27 0.96 9.76
C THR A 295 11.01 0.94 8.25
N MET A 296 9.74 0.96 7.82
CA MET A 296 9.31 0.68 6.44
C MET A 296 9.70 -0.73 5.93
N CYS A 297 9.71 -1.71 6.84
CA CYS A 297 9.98 -3.13 6.57
C CYS A 297 11.26 -3.38 5.75
N PRO A 298 12.47 -2.98 6.22
CA PRO A 298 13.73 -3.24 5.54
C PRO A 298 13.93 -4.70 5.13
N SER A 299 13.48 -5.65 5.96
CA SER A 299 13.46 -7.08 5.63
C SER A 299 12.74 -7.41 4.31
N ARG A 300 11.73 -6.65 3.90
CA ARG A 300 11.12 -6.73 2.57
C ARG A 300 11.96 -6.02 1.51
N GLN A 301 12.41 -4.80 1.80
CA GLN A 301 13.15 -3.98 0.80
C GLN A 301 14.51 -4.56 0.43
N ASP A 302 15.09 -5.36 1.32
CA ASP A 302 16.35 -6.06 1.10
C ASP A 302 16.13 -7.48 0.51
N GLY A 303 14.88 -7.83 0.16
CA GLY A 303 14.51 -9.09 -0.51
C GLY A 303 14.48 -10.31 0.40
N HIS A 304 14.71 -10.17 1.71
CA HIS A 304 14.72 -11.31 2.65
C HIS A 304 13.35 -11.97 2.82
N ARG A 305 12.27 -11.27 2.46
CA ARG A 305 10.89 -11.78 2.46
C ARG A 305 10.39 -12.21 1.06
N GLY A 306 11.29 -12.26 0.07
CA GLY A 306 10.98 -12.54 -1.33
C GLY A 306 11.14 -11.29 -2.20
N GLU A 307 11.68 -11.46 -3.41
CA GLU A 307 11.86 -10.38 -4.39
C GLU A 307 10.51 -9.75 -4.82
N ASP A 308 9.42 -10.52 -4.74
CA ASP A 308 8.05 -10.06 -5.00
C ASP A 308 7.53 -9.09 -3.94
N LYS A 309 8.17 -9.03 -2.77
CA LYS A 309 7.80 -8.14 -1.67
C LYS A 309 8.60 -6.83 -1.65
N VAL A 310 9.67 -6.71 -2.45
CA VAL A 310 10.45 -5.48 -2.56
C VAL A 310 9.56 -4.38 -3.12
N GLY A 311 9.58 -3.20 -2.51
CA GLY A 311 8.67 -2.11 -2.86
C GLY A 311 7.28 -2.23 -2.28
N THR A 312 7.07 -3.14 -1.29
CA THR A 312 5.81 -3.25 -0.53
C THR A 312 6.05 -3.17 0.97
N THR A 313 4.99 -2.96 1.76
CA THR A 313 5.06 -3.09 3.23
C THR A 313 3.94 -3.96 3.80
N ALA A 314 4.15 -4.50 5.00
CA ALA A 314 3.12 -5.31 5.67
C ALA A 314 1.84 -4.52 5.94
N CYS A 315 1.95 -3.23 6.27
CA CYS A 315 0.80 -2.37 6.51
C CYS A 315 0.00 -2.06 5.24
N GLU A 316 0.67 -1.92 4.09
CA GLU A 316 0.04 -1.80 2.77
C GLU A 316 -0.72 -3.07 2.39
N GLU A 317 -0.05 -4.23 2.38
CA GLU A 317 -0.70 -5.49 1.94
C GLU A 317 -1.89 -5.88 2.82
N ALA A 318 -1.85 -5.49 4.10
CA ALA A 318 -2.91 -5.79 5.04
C ALA A 318 -4.06 -4.77 5.02
N CYS A 319 -4.00 -3.68 4.24
CA CYS A 319 -4.98 -2.60 4.27
C CYS A 319 -6.16 -2.88 3.31
N PRO A 320 -7.33 -3.35 3.78
CA PRO A 320 -8.42 -3.70 2.88
C PRO A 320 -8.95 -2.52 2.03
N PRO A 321 -8.99 -1.27 2.56
CA PRO A 321 -9.35 -0.11 1.76
C PRO A 321 -8.28 0.39 0.77
N ASN A 322 -7.08 -0.20 0.73
CA ASN A 322 -5.94 0.30 -0.04
C ASN A 322 -5.55 1.75 0.30
N ALA A 323 -5.69 2.13 1.57
CA ALA A 323 -5.36 3.47 2.07
C ALA A 323 -3.86 3.72 2.24
N ILE A 324 -3.02 2.69 2.17
CA ILE A 324 -1.56 2.79 2.33
C ILE A 324 -0.94 2.34 1.01
N ASN A 325 -0.10 3.19 0.42
CA ASN A 325 0.57 2.90 -0.84
C ASN A 325 2.06 3.19 -0.65
N PHE A 326 2.90 2.16 -0.71
CA PHE A 326 4.34 2.28 -0.48
C PHE A 326 5.12 2.03 -1.78
N GLY A 327 6.29 2.65 -1.91
CA GLY A 327 7.15 2.45 -3.06
C GLY A 327 8.23 3.51 -3.19
N ASP A 328 8.97 3.44 -4.29
CA ASP A 328 10.06 4.36 -4.60
C ASP A 328 9.51 5.70 -5.08
N MET A 329 9.68 6.75 -4.28
CA MET A 329 9.22 8.10 -4.59
C MET A 329 9.98 8.74 -5.75
N ASN A 330 11.12 8.19 -6.18
CA ASN A 330 11.84 8.65 -7.36
C ASN A 330 11.42 7.92 -8.65
N ASP A 331 10.70 6.81 -8.53
CA ASP A 331 10.20 6.04 -9.67
C ASP A 331 8.75 6.46 -10.01
N PRO A 332 8.51 7.12 -11.16
CA PRO A 332 7.17 7.53 -11.56
C PRO A 332 6.23 6.35 -11.82
N GLU A 333 6.76 5.14 -12.05
CA GLU A 333 5.99 3.92 -12.21
C GLU A 333 5.66 3.24 -10.86
N SER A 334 6.19 3.74 -9.73
CA SER A 334 5.88 3.17 -8.43
C SER A 334 4.44 3.46 -8.00
N ARG A 335 3.87 2.56 -7.19
CA ARG A 335 2.51 2.68 -6.67
C ARG A 335 2.19 4.05 -6.06
N PRO A 336 3.00 4.62 -5.13
CA PRO A 336 2.71 5.95 -4.57
C PRO A 336 2.76 7.06 -5.62
N GLN A 337 3.67 7.01 -6.59
CA GLN A 337 3.76 8.03 -7.65
C GLN A 337 2.58 7.97 -8.62
N GLN A 338 2.16 6.76 -9.00
CA GLN A 338 0.94 6.58 -9.79
C GLN A 338 -0.30 7.10 -9.04
N TYR A 339 -0.40 6.79 -7.74
CA TYR A 339 -1.51 7.24 -6.89
C TYR A 339 -1.57 8.78 -6.81
N LEU A 340 -0.43 9.46 -6.67
CA LEU A 340 -0.38 10.92 -6.65
C LEU A 340 -0.65 11.57 -8.01
N THR A 341 -0.32 10.88 -9.11
CA THR A 341 -0.54 11.39 -10.46
C THR A 341 -2.02 11.46 -10.81
N ASN A 342 -2.80 10.44 -10.42
CA ASN A 342 -4.25 10.44 -10.62
C ASN A 342 -4.97 9.64 -9.52
N VAL A 343 -5.25 10.33 -8.42
CA VAL A 343 -5.93 9.77 -7.24
C VAL A 343 -7.25 9.10 -7.60
N VAL A 344 -8.06 9.74 -8.43
CA VAL A 344 -9.39 9.27 -8.82
C VAL A 344 -9.29 7.97 -9.62
N SER A 345 -8.43 7.94 -10.65
CA SER A 345 -8.23 6.74 -11.47
C SER A 345 -7.67 5.59 -10.64
N THR A 346 -6.66 5.82 -9.81
CA THR A 346 -6.07 4.76 -8.99
C THR A 346 -7.05 4.22 -7.94
N ARG A 347 -7.87 5.10 -7.32
CA ARG A 347 -8.97 4.67 -6.44
C ARG A 347 -9.97 3.79 -7.18
N ALA A 348 -10.34 4.17 -8.39
CA ALA A 348 -11.30 3.43 -9.21
C ALA A 348 -10.74 2.06 -9.63
N GLN A 349 -9.49 2.00 -10.08
CA GLN A 349 -8.77 0.75 -10.39
C GLN A 349 -8.78 -0.22 -9.19
N ASN A 350 -8.38 0.26 -8.00
CA ASN A 350 -8.37 -0.54 -6.78
C ASN A 350 -9.76 -1.07 -6.35
N GLN A 351 -10.85 -0.43 -6.79
CA GLN A 351 -12.22 -0.85 -6.49
C GLN A 351 -12.80 -1.85 -7.50
N VAL A 352 -12.27 -1.88 -8.73
CA VAL A 352 -12.73 -2.78 -9.81
C VAL A 352 -11.93 -4.08 -9.85
N ASP A 353 -10.67 -4.05 -9.39
CA ASP A 353 -9.79 -5.22 -9.41
C ASP A 353 -10.46 -6.46 -8.77
N GLY A 354 -10.53 -7.55 -9.55
CA GLY A 354 -11.10 -8.84 -9.16
C GLY A 354 -12.64 -8.95 -9.11
N ARG A 355 -13.43 -7.98 -9.61
CA ARG A 355 -14.93 -8.03 -9.53
C ARG A 355 -15.70 -7.68 -10.81
N SER A 356 -15.05 -7.43 -11.94
CA SER A 356 -15.73 -7.08 -13.20
C SER A 356 -15.59 -8.17 -14.26
N PRO A 357 -16.68 -8.61 -14.90
CA PRO A 357 -16.55 -9.22 -16.21
C PRO A 357 -15.97 -8.18 -17.18
N ASN A 358 -15.13 -8.63 -18.12
CA ASN A 358 -14.54 -7.73 -19.10
C ASN A 358 -15.61 -7.26 -20.11
N ARG A 359 -15.29 -6.19 -20.84
CA ARG A 359 -16.15 -5.62 -21.90
C ARG A 359 -16.76 -6.66 -22.84
N ASP A 360 -15.98 -7.67 -23.26
CA ASP A 360 -16.43 -8.66 -24.23
C ASP A 360 -17.54 -9.56 -23.67
N GLU A 361 -17.47 -9.89 -22.39
CA GLU A 361 -18.47 -10.70 -21.68
C GLU A 361 -19.81 -9.97 -21.54
N VAL A 362 -19.77 -8.66 -21.24
CA VAL A 362 -20.98 -7.83 -21.16
C VAL A 362 -21.66 -7.74 -22.52
N ARG A 363 -20.88 -7.50 -23.58
CA ARG A 363 -21.39 -7.45 -24.95
C ARG A 363 -22.03 -8.79 -25.37
N GLN A 364 -21.37 -9.90 -25.07
CA GLN A 364 -21.90 -11.25 -25.35
C GLN A 364 -23.22 -11.49 -24.60
N SER A 365 -23.33 -11.04 -23.34
CA SER A 365 -24.54 -11.14 -22.53
C SER A 365 -25.72 -10.37 -23.13
N TYR A 366 -25.50 -9.15 -23.64
CA TYR A 366 -26.55 -8.37 -24.33
C TYR A 366 -27.03 -9.05 -25.61
N GLU A 367 -26.10 -9.54 -26.43
CA GLU A 367 -26.44 -10.24 -27.67
C GLU A 367 -27.23 -11.53 -27.37
N PHE A 368 -26.90 -12.24 -26.28
CA PHE A 368 -27.67 -13.40 -25.81
C PHE A 368 -29.11 -13.03 -25.45
N VAL A 369 -29.32 -12.01 -24.60
CA VAL A 369 -30.68 -11.56 -24.20
C VAL A 369 -31.52 -11.08 -25.39
N GLN A 370 -30.87 -10.54 -26.43
CA GLN A 370 -31.52 -10.12 -27.67
C GLN A 370 -31.82 -11.28 -28.63
N GLY A 371 -31.35 -12.50 -28.31
CA GLY A 371 -31.50 -13.69 -29.13
C GLY A 371 -30.57 -13.73 -30.35
N ASP A 372 -29.51 -12.92 -30.33
CA ASP A 372 -28.51 -12.81 -31.40
C ASP A 372 -27.28 -13.71 -31.12
N ARG A 373 -27.19 -14.31 -29.93
CA ARG A 373 -26.17 -15.29 -29.56
C ARG A 373 -26.76 -16.47 -28.78
N ASP A 374 -26.12 -17.62 -28.93
CA ASP A 374 -26.35 -18.78 -28.08
C ASP A 374 -25.49 -18.68 -26.81
N LEU A 375 -25.95 -19.30 -25.72
CA LEU A 375 -25.32 -19.19 -24.39
C LEU A 375 -23.86 -19.72 -24.38
N LEU A 376 -23.48 -20.53 -25.37
CA LEU A 376 -22.16 -21.17 -25.51
C LEU A 376 -21.02 -20.20 -25.84
N ASP A 377 -21.37 -19.03 -26.39
CA ASP A 377 -20.41 -17.98 -26.75
C ASP A 377 -20.11 -17.03 -25.57
N VAL A 378 -20.80 -17.16 -24.43
CA VAL A 378 -20.66 -16.29 -23.25
C VAL A 378 -19.61 -16.87 -22.30
N GLY A 379 -18.39 -16.32 -22.33
CA GLY A 379 -17.22 -16.87 -21.64
C GLY A 379 -17.24 -16.82 -20.10
N TYR A 380 -18.19 -16.10 -19.51
CA TYR A 380 -18.32 -15.95 -18.06
C TYR A 380 -19.79 -15.77 -17.68
N ILE A 381 -20.35 -16.79 -17.01
CA ILE A 381 -21.64 -16.68 -16.35
C ILE A 381 -21.35 -16.82 -14.87
N ASP A 382 -21.74 -15.83 -14.08
CA ASP A 382 -21.76 -15.88 -12.61
C ASP A 382 -22.92 -16.81 -12.18
N SER A 383 -22.82 -18.08 -12.57
CA SER A 383 -23.75 -19.16 -12.24
C SER A 383 -23.05 -20.22 -11.40
N ASP A 384 -23.85 -20.90 -10.57
CA ASP A 384 -23.38 -22.07 -9.80
C ASP A 384 -23.05 -23.28 -10.69
N TRP A 385 -23.36 -23.19 -11.99
CA TRP A 385 -23.18 -24.24 -12.99
C TRP A 385 -22.06 -23.89 -13.97
N ASP A 386 -21.21 -24.86 -14.24
CA ASP A 386 -20.12 -24.76 -15.20
C ASP A 386 -20.64 -24.98 -16.64
N LYS A 387 -19.82 -24.58 -17.62
CA LYS A 387 -20.16 -24.67 -19.05
C LYS A 387 -20.66 -26.06 -19.45
N ASP A 388 -19.99 -27.10 -18.96
CA ASP A 388 -20.23 -28.49 -19.36
C ASP A 388 -21.61 -28.99 -18.90
N GLU A 389 -22.04 -28.59 -17.69
CA GLU A 389 -23.35 -28.90 -17.13
C GLU A 389 -24.47 -28.28 -17.95
N ILE A 390 -24.29 -27.02 -18.33
CA ILE A 390 -25.28 -26.29 -19.13
C ILE A 390 -25.42 -26.90 -20.53
N GLU A 391 -24.30 -27.27 -21.16
CA GLU A 391 -24.28 -27.88 -22.48
C GLU A 391 -24.92 -29.27 -22.50
N ALA A 392 -24.63 -30.10 -21.50
CA ALA A 392 -25.23 -31.43 -21.36
C ALA A 392 -26.77 -31.34 -21.27
N VAL A 393 -27.29 -30.40 -20.47
CA VAL A 393 -28.74 -30.20 -20.34
C VAL A 393 -29.35 -29.66 -21.64
N ARG A 394 -28.71 -28.67 -22.28
CA ARG A 394 -29.18 -28.14 -23.58
C ARG A 394 -29.22 -29.22 -24.66
N TYR A 395 -28.26 -30.13 -24.65
CA TYR A 395 -28.25 -31.27 -25.55
C TYR A 395 -29.43 -32.21 -25.29
N LEU A 396 -29.74 -32.53 -24.03
CA LEU A 396 -30.93 -33.33 -23.68
C LEU A 396 -32.25 -32.68 -24.12
N ARG A 397 -32.31 -31.35 -24.12
CA ARG A 397 -33.47 -30.58 -24.62
C ARG A 397 -33.53 -30.51 -26.15
N GLY A 398 -32.49 -30.95 -26.85
CA GLY A 398 -32.36 -30.85 -28.31
C GLY A 398 -32.14 -29.41 -28.79
N GLU A 399 -31.52 -28.58 -27.95
CA GLU A 399 -31.21 -27.18 -28.24
C GLU A 399 -29.84 -27.00 -28.91
N VAL A 400 -28.94 -27.99 -28.75
CA VAL A 400 -27.60 -28.03 -29.36
C VAL A 400 -27.33 -29.38 -30.00
N GLU A 401 -26.46 -29.43 -30.99
CA GLU A 401 -26.13 -30.64 -31.74
C GLU A 401 -24.89 -31.34 -31.13
N THR A 402 -24.67 -32.61 -31.44
CA THR A 402 -23.49 -33.37 -30.97
C THR A 402 -22.16 -32.76 -31.44
N THR A 403 -22.16 -31.96 -32.51
CA THR A 403 -20.97 -31.23 -32.94
C THR A 403 -20.54 -30.15 -31.95
N ASP A 404 -21.47 -29.61 -31.17
CA ASP A 404 -21.20 -28.54 -30.21
C ASP A 404 -20.54 -29.11 -28.94
N LEU A 405 -20.83 -30.36 -28.59
CA LEU A 405 -20.22 -31.10 -27.46
C LEU A 405 -18.81 -31.65 -27.74
N GLN A 406 -18.24 -31.42 -28.93
CA GLN A 406 -16.95 -32.02 -29.33
C GLN A 406 -15.79 -31.66 -28.40
N TYR A 407 -15.87 -30.54 -27.67
CA TYR A 407 -14.82 -30.14 -26.74
C TYR A 407 -14.88 -30.88 -25.39
N LEU A 408 -16.01 -31.50 -25.06
CA LEU A 408 -16.18 -32.34 -23.86
C LEU A 408 -15.47 -33.70 -24.01
N ILE A 409 -15.16 -34.09 -25.24
CA ILE A 409 -14.64 -35.41 -25.59
C ILE A 409 -13.12 -35.29 -25.84
N ASP A 410 -12.32 -36.19 -25.25
CA ASP A 410 -10.85 -36.14 -25.31
C ASP A 410 -10.31 -36.18 -26.76
N TYR A 411 -9.56 -35.14 -27.13
CA TYR A 411 -9.21 -34.78 -28.53
C TYR A 411 -8.14 -35.71 -29.17
N GLU A 412 -7.63 -36.71 -28.47
CA GLU A 412 -6.64 -37.66 -29.02
C GLU A 412 -7.27 -38.81 -29.85
N GLU A 413 -8.59 -38.97 -29.84
CA GLU A 413 -9.29 -39.90 -30.73
C GLU A 413 -9.81 -39.19 -32.00
N ASP A 414 -9.15 -39.43 -33.14
CA ASP A 414 -9.74 -39.17 -34.45
C ASP A 414 -10.99 -40.06 -34.60
N PHE A 415 -12.18 -39.57 -34.23
CA PHE A 415 -13.42 -40.30 -34.44
C PHE A 415 -13.61 -40.54 -35.95
N GLU A 416 -13.36 -41.77 -36.39
CA GLU A 416 -13.42 -42.15 -37.82
C GLU A 416 -14.87 -42.18 -38.38
N ASP A 417 -15.91 -42.10 -37.52
CA ASP A 417 -17.34 -42.13 -37.87
C ASP A 417 -18.21 -41.34 -36.86
N GLU A 418 -19.26 -40.67 -37.34
CA GLU A 418 -20.18 -39.76 -36.62
C GLU A 418 -20.87 -40.47 -35.44
N ALA A 419 -21.18 -41.75 -35.60
CA ALA A 419 -21.80 -42.57 -34.56
C ALA A 419 -20.90 -42.79 -33.33
N ALA A 420 -19.57 -42.77 -33.49
CA ALA A 420 -18.65 -42.94 -32.38
C ALA A 420 -18.55 -41.66 -31.53
N ALA A 421 -18.64 -40.50 -32.18
CA ALA A 421 -18.71 -39.20 -31.50
C ALA A 421 -20.04 -39.05 -30.73
N GLU A 422 -21.16 -39.52 -31.31
CA GLU A 422 -22.46 -39.54 -30.60
C GLU A 422 -22.44 -40.42 -29.34
N GLU A 423 -21.78 -41.57 -29.40
CA GLU A 423 -21.65 -42.49 -28.26
C GLU A 423 -20.78 -41.89 -27.15
N ALA A 424 -19.64 -41.27 -27.51
CA ALA A 424 -18.77 -40.60 -26.56
C ALA A 424 -19.44 -39.35 -25.91
N ALA A 425 -20.15 -38.54 -26.71
CA ALA A 425 -20.93 -37.42 -26.19
C ALA A 425 -22.00 -37.89 -25.20
N ALA A 426 -22.69 -39.00 -25.50
CA ALA A 426 -23.70 -39.56 -24.62
C ALA A 426 -23.13 -40.09 -23.29
N GLU A 427 -21.91 -40.63 -23.30
CA GLU A 427 -21.22 -41.08 -22.08
C GLU A 427 -20.88 -39.90 -21.16
N GLU A 428 -20.36 -38.80 -21.72
CA GLU A 428 -20.05 -37.60 -20.92
C GLU A 428 -21.30 -36.88 -20.42
N VAL A 429 -22.31 -36.71 -21.28
CA VAL A 429 -23.62 -36.14 -20.87
C VAL A 429 -24.21 -36.96 -19.71
N ARG A 430 -24.08 -38.29 -19.76
CA ARG A 430 -24.53 -39.16 -18.66
C ARG A 430 -23.72 -38.95 -17.38
N SER A 431 -22.41 -38.75 -17.47
CA SER A 431 -21.56 -38.46 -16.31
C SER A 431 -22.02 -37.17 -15.62
N ILE A 432 -22.15 -36.10 -16.39
CA ILE A 432 -22.58 -34.77 -15.92
C ILE A 432 -23.99 -34.83 -15.30
N VAL A 433 -24.94 -35.49 -15.97
CA VAL A 433 -26.30 -35.66 -15.42
C VAL A 433 -26.30 -36.46 -14.13
N THR A 434 -25.38 -37.42 -13.98
CA THR A 434 -25.22 -38.17 -12.73
C THR A 434 -24.77 -37.24 -11.61
N GLU A 435 -23.78 -36.37 -11.84
CA GLU A 435 -23.30 -35.42 -10.84
C GLU A 435 -24.40 -34.44 -10.39
N ILE A 436 -25.16 -33.87 -11.33
CA ILE A 436 -26.28 -32.96 -11.02
C ILE A 436 -27.35 -33.68 -10.17
N VAL A 437 -27.68 -34.93 -10.52
CA VAL A 437 -28.66 -35.71 -9.76
C VAL A 437 -28.10 -36.13 -8.40
N GLU A 438 -26.81 -36.48 -8.29
CA GLU A 438 -26.18 -36.79 -7.00
C GLU A 438 -26.21 -35.60 -6.04
N ASP A 439 -25.98 -34.39 -6.55
CA ASP A 439 -26.04 -33.16 -5.74
C ASP A 439 -27.46 -32.87 -5.23
N GLU A 440 -28.48 -32.92 -6.10
CA GLU A 440 -29.90 -32.69 -5.73
C GLU A 440 -30.39 -33.68 -4.66
N PHE A 441 -29.84 -34.89 -4.64
CA PHE A 441 -30.20 -35.94 -3.68
C PHE A 441 -29.15 -36.15 -2.57
N SER A 442 -28.16 -35.27 -2.43
CA SER A 442 -27.07 -35.40 -1.46
C SER A 442 -27.54 -35.45 0.01
N ASP A 443 -28.67 -34.79 0.31
CA ASP A 443 -29.33 -34.81 1.62
C ASP A 443 -30.28 -36.02 1.83
N ASP A 444 -30.56 -36.79 0.77
CA ASP A 444 -31.39 -37.98 0.81
C ASP A 444 -30.52 -39.24 1.00
N ASP A 445 -30.91 -40.16 1.89
CA ASP A 445 -30.21 -41.46 2.09
C ASP A 445 -30.45 -42.42 0.89
N ARG A 446 -30.03 -42.04 -0.32
CA ARG A 446 -30.15 -42.83 -1.56
C ARG A 446 -28.90 -43.67 -1.80
N SER A 447 -29.10 -44.88 -2.31
CA SER A 447 -28.00 -45.70 -2.81
C SER A 447 -27.63 -45.34 -4.24
N ASP A 448 -26.37 -45.60 -4.65
CA ASP A 448 -25.89 -45.41 -6.03
C ASP A 448 -26.81 -46.12 -7.06
N GLU A 449 -27.38 -47.27 -6.68
CA GLU A 449 -28.32 -48.03 -7.52
C GLU A 449 -29.66 -47.29 -7.73
N GLU A 450 -30.12 -46.53 -6.73
CA GLU A 450 -31.33 -45.70 -6.81
C GLU A 450 -31.07 -44.42 -7.61
N ILE A 451 -29.91 -43.78 -7.42
CA ILE A 451 -29.49 -42.62 -8.21
C ILE A 451 -29.38 -42.99 -9.70
N GLN A 452 -28.71 -44.09 -10.02
CA GLN A 452 -28.59 -44.54 -11.41
C GLN A 452 -29.94 -44.90 -12.04
N ALA A 453 -30.90 -45.43 -11.26
CA ALA A 453 -32.25 -45.66 -11.76
C ALA A 453 -32.97 -44.35 -12.10
N ILE A 454 -32.75 -43.28 -11.32
CA ILE A 454 -33.28 -41.94 -11.59
C ILE A 454 -32.63 -41.37 -12.85
N VAL A 455 -31.31 -41.44 -12.97
CA VAL A 455 -30.57 -41.01 -14.17
C VAL A 455 -31.07 -41.73 -15.43
N ASP A 456 -31.22 -43.06 -15.39
CA ASP A 456 -31.76 -43.86 -16.50
C ASP A 456 -33.18 -43.43 -16.91
N ALA A 457 -34.00 -43.02 -15.95
CA ALA A 457 -35.37 -42.57 -16.20
C ALA A 457 -35.38 -41.20 -16.90
N VAL A 458 -34.53 -40.27 -16.44
CA VAL A 458 -34.45 -38.91 -16.98
C VAL A 458 -33.79 -38.87 -18.36
N LEU A 459 -32.79 -39.72 -18.61
CA LEU A 459 -32.17 -39.91 -19.94
C LEU A 459 -33.07 -40.68 -20.93
N GLY A 460 -34.22 -41.22 -20.47
CA GLY A 460 -35.13 -42.00 -21.30
C GLY A 460 -34.62 -43.40 -21.68
N GLU A 461 -33.59 -43.89 -21.00
CA GLU A 461 -33.03 -45.23 -21.18
C GLU A 461 -33.87 -46.32 -20.49
N SER A 462 -34.70 -45.93 -19.53
CA SER A 462 -35.67 -46.78 -18.86
C SER A 462 -37.10 -46.23 -18.94
N ASP A 463 -38.09 -47.09 -18.69
CA ASP A 463 -39.51 -46.67 -18.64
C ASP A 463 -39.91 -46.04 -17.29
N GLY A 464 -38.93 -45.74 -16.43
CA GLY A 464 -39.13 -45.12 -15.11
C GLY A 464 -39.93 -45.96 -14.12
N SER A 465 -40.30 -47.19 -14.45
CA SER A 465 -41.25 -47.99 -13.66
C SER A 465 -40.77 -48.37 -12.25
N ASN A 466 -39.47 -48.23 -11.99
CA ASN A 466 -38.83 -48.49 -10.70
C ASN A 466 -38.45 -47.20 -9.93
N VAL A 467 -38.76 -46.02 -10.48
CA VAL A 467 -38.50 -44.71 -9.87
C VAL A 467 -39.84 -44.10 -9.44
N SER A 468 -39.85 -43.33 -8.35
CA SER A 468 -41.07 -42.65 -7.94
C SER A 468 -41.33 -41.45 -8.85
N GLU A 469 -42.62 -41.15 -9.12
CA GLU A 469 -42.99 -39.95 -9.92
C GLU A 469 -42.43 -38.67 -9.30
N ASP A 470 -42.32 -38.60 -7.96
CA ASP A 470 -41.77 -37.46 -7.22
C ASP A 470 -40.25 -37.33 -7.42
N ASP A 471 -39.50 -38.45 -7.36
CA ASP A 471 -38.04 -38.45 -7.54
C ASP A 471 -37.66 -38.11 -9.00
N GLN A 472 -38.39 -38.67 -9.97
CA GLN A 472 -38.20 -38.33 -11.39
C GLN A 472 -38.46 -36.84 -11.64
N GLN A 473 -39.54 -36.29 -11.07
CA GLN A 473 -39.86 -34.87 -11.23
C GLN A 473 -38.84 -33.95 -10.56
N ARG A 474 -38.27 -34.32 -9.40
CA ARG A 474 -37.18 -33.56 -8.77
C ARG A 474 -35.94 -33.53 -9.66
N ALA A 475 -35.51 -34.68 -10.18
CA ALA A 475 -34.36 -34.75 -11.09
C ALA A 475 -34.58 -33.94 -12.38
N GLU A 476 -35.76 -34.04 -13.00
CA GLU A 476 -36.11 -33.21 -14.17
C GLU A 476 -36.10 -31.71 -13.83
N SER A 477 -36.52 -31.33 -12.61
CA SER A 477 -36.49 -29.93 -12.16
C SER A 477 -35.08 -29.43 -11.88
N ALA A 478 -34.20 -30.29 -11.35
CA ALA A 478 -32.78 -29.96 -11.13
C ALA A 478 -32.07 -29.70 -12.47
N LEU A 479 -32.27 -30.56 -13.47
CA LEU A 479 -31.76 -30.30 -14.82
C LEU A 479 -32.36 -29.01 -15.42
N ASP A 480 -33.66 -28.76 -15.18
CA ASP A 480 -34.30 -27.53 -15.67
C ASP A 480 -33.70 -26.25 -15.05
N ALA A 481 -33.31 -26.35 -13.77
CA ALA A 481 -32.69 -25.28 -13.00
C ALA A 481 -31.32 -24.90 -13.58
N VAL A 482 -30.49 -25.86 -14.01
CA VAL A 482 -29.18 -25.58 -14.62
C VAL A 482 -29.26 -24.51 -15.70
N VAL A 483 -30.12 -24.71 -16.71
CA VAL A 483 -30.25 -23.72 -17.80
C VAL A 483 -30.95 -22.45 -17.34
N THR A 484 -31.99 -22.57 -16.52
CA THR A 484 -32.81 -21.42 -16.09
C THR A 484 -32.02 -20.47 -15.19
N GLU A 485 -31.20 -21.00 -14.29
CA GLU A 485 -30.35 -20.24 -13.38
C GLU A 485 -29.19 -19.59 -14.14
N SER A 486 -28.59 -20.26 -15.11
CA SER A 486 -27.58 -19.65 -15.99
C SER A 486 -28.17 -18.52 -16.85
N GLU A 487 -29.37 -18.69 -17.41
CA GLU A 487 -30.07 -17.61 -18.14
C GLU A 487 -30.41 -16.43 -17.21
N GLN A 488 -30.84 -16.72 -15.98
CA GLN A 488 -31.10 -15.70 -14.97
C GLN A 488 -29.81 -14.99 -14.53
N ALA A 489 -28.68 -15.68 -14.45
CA ALA A 489 -27.37 -15.09 -14.17
C ALA A 489 -26.94 -14.13 -15.29
N VAL A 490 -27.12 -14.52 -16.57
CA VAL A 490 -26.87 -13.61 -17.71
C VAL A 490 -27.81 -12.40 -17.67
N GLN A 491 -29.10 -12.61 -17.38
CA GLN A 491 -30.05 -11.50 -17.22
C GLN A 491 -29.69 -10.59 -16.04
N ASN A 492 -29.22 -11.14 -14.92
CA ASN A 492 -28.75 -10.35 -13.78
C ASN A 492 -27.53 -9.51 -14.14
N THR A 493 -26.62 -10.05 -14.96
CA THR A 493 -25.50 -9.29 -15.52
C THR A 493 -26.03 -8.12 -16.36
N VAL A 494 -26.92 -8.37 -17.33
CA VAL A 494 -27.53 -7.31 -18.15
C VAL A 494 -28.27 -6.27 -17.31
N ASP A 495 -29.15 -6.69 -16.40
CA ASP A 495 -29.93 -5.80 -15.53
C ASP A 495 -29.03 -4.94 -14.62
N ARG A 496 -27.89 -5.48 -14.16
CA ARG A 496 -26.87 -4.74 -13.40
C ARG A 496 -26.29 -3.59 -14.22
N TYR A 497 -25.97 -3.85 -15.49
CA TYR A 497 -25.51 -2.82 -16.44
C TYR A 497 -26.61 -1.83 -16.88
N GLU A 498 -27.87 -2.24 -16.92
CA GLU A 498 -28.99 -1.34 -17.25
C GLU A 498 -29.50 -0.50 -16.05
N SER A 499 -29.11 -0.85 -14.82
CA SER A 499 -29.64 -0.26 -13.58
C SER A 499 -29.32 1.22 -13.34
N ARG A 500 -28.42 1.82 -14.14
CA ARG A 500 -27.89 3.20 -14.01
C ARG A 500 -27.04 3.45 -12.77
N GLU A 501 -26.64 2.41 -12.03
CA GLU A 501 -25.52 2.49 -11.09
C GLU A 501 -24.21 2.34 -11.87
N ILE A 502 -23.19 3.13 -11.56
CA ILE A 502 -21.90 3.07 -12.27
C ILE A 502 -21.32 1.67 -12.09
N THR A 503 -21.12 0.99 -13.21
CA THR A 503 -20.65 -0.40 -13.22
C THR A 503 -19.14 -0.48 -13.32
N PRO A 504 -18.52 -1.58 -12.84
CA PRO A 504 -17.09 -1.81 -13.00
C PRO A 504 -16.60 -1.76 -14.46
N ALA A 505 -17.42 -2.16 -15.45
CA ALA A 505 -17.03 -2.03 -16.87
C ALA A 505 -17.09 -0.58 -17.38
N GLU A 506 -17.99 0.26 -16.86
CA GLU A 506 -17.98 1.71 -17.17
C GLU A 506 -16.75 2.39 -16.57
N VAL A 507 -16.27 1.90 -15.42
CA VAL A 507 -15.02 2.36 -14.81
C VAL A 507 -13.81 1.93 -15.63
N GLU A 508 -13.74 0.65 -16.03
CA GLU A 508 -12.68 0.13 -16.91
C GLU A 508 -12.61 0.90 -18.24
N GLU A 509 -13.76 1.11 -18.89
CA GLU A 509 -13.86 1.93 -20.10
C GLU A 509 -13.36 3.36 -19.87
N SER A 510 -13.75 3.97 -18.74
CA SER A 510 -13.31 5.33 -18.39
C SER A 510 -11.80 5.42 -18.19
N LEU A 511 -11.19 4.39 -17.60
CA LEU A 511 -9.74 4.30 -17.43
C LEU A 511 -9.02 4.20 -18.79
N LEU A 512 -9.48 3.30 -19.67
CA LEU A 512 -8.90 3.14 -21.02
C LEU A 512 -8.98 4.42 -21.86
N ILE A 513 -10.08 5.17 -21.75
CA ILE A 513 -10.23 6.46 -22.43
C ILE A 513 -9.22 7.49 -21.88
N LEU A 514 -9.01 7.55 -20.56
CA LEU A 514 -8.05 8.48 -19.96
C LEU A 514 -6.59 8.11 -20.25
N GLU A 515 -6.29 6.83 -20.43
CA GLU A 515 -4.97 6.33 -20.85
C GLU A 515 -4.72 6.52 -22.36
N GLY A 516 -5.77 6.89 -23.11
CA GLY A 516 -5.71 7.07 -24.57
C GLY A 516 -5.62 5.75 -25.34
N GLU A 517 -6.04 4.65 -24.70
CA GLU A 517 -6.05 3.29 -25.29
C GLU A 517 -7.37 2.96 -26.00
N GLU A 518 -8.42 3.77 -25.82
CA GLU A 518 -9.74 3.61 -26.44
C GLU A 518 -10.11 4.83 -27.33
N GLU A 519 -10.33 4.60 -28.64
CA GLU A 519 -10.73 5.63 -29.60
C GLU A 519 -12.26 5.68 -29.88
N GLU A 520 -13.02 4.61 -29.60
CA GLU A 520 -14.46 4.51 -29.88
C GLU A 520 -15.25 3.82 -28.73
N PRO A 521 -15.85 4.61 -27.80
CA PRO A 521 -16.54 4.07 -26.64
C PRO A 521 -17.74 3.18 -27.01
N TRP A 522 -17.90 2.02 -26.36
CA TRP A 522 -19.00 1.10 -26.67
C TRP A 522 -20.27 1.32 -25.84
N VAL A 523 -20.18 1.98 -24.68
CA VAL A 523 -21.35 2.33 -23.84
C VAL A 523 -22.04 3.56 -24.43
N THR A 524 -22.85 3.36 -25.46
CA THR A 524 -23.50 4.48 -26.17
C THR A 524 -25.00 4.30 -26.29
N GLU A 525 -25.74 4.95 -25.37
CA GLU A 525 -26.91 5.75 -25.77
C GLU A 525 -27.30 6.86 -24.75
N GLU A 526 -26.75 6.88 -23.52
CA GLU A 526 -26.74 8.08 -22.63
C GLU A 526 -25.39 8.32 -21.88
N GLY A 527 -24.28 7.62 -22.20
CA GLY A 527 -23.05 7.47 -21.37
C GLY A 527 -21.69 8.02 -21.91
N ILE A 528 -20.57 7.49 -21.38
CA ILE A 528 -19.15 7.93 -21.54
C ILE A 528 -18.77 8.10 -23.02
N THR A 529 -18.36 9.31 -23.41
CA THR A 529 -18.06 9.64 -24.83
C THR A 529 -16.71 10.30 -25.05
N ASN A 530 -16.01 10.68 -23.98
CA ASN A 530 -14.75 11.41 -24.00
C ASN A 530 -14.12 11.42 -22.59
N GLU A 531 -12.87 11.90 -22.51
CA GLU A 531 -12.12 12.06 -21.25
C GLU A 531 -12.90 12.79 -20.15
N GLU A 532 -13.68 13.84 -20.47
CA GLU A 532 -14.45 14.60 -19.47
C GLU A 532 -15.57 13.77 -18.85
N SER A 533 -16.31 13.02 -19.67
CA SER A 533 -17.34 12.11 -19.18
C SER A 533 -16.76 10.88 -18.46
N ALA A 534 -15.61 10.38 -18.89
CA ALA A 534 -14.89 9.30 -18.23
C ALA A 534 -14.46 9.73 -16.82
N GLN A 535 -13.84 10.90 -16.71
CA GLN A 535 -13.47 11.49 -15.42
C GLN A 535 -14.67 11.65 -14.49
N GLN A 536 -15.83 12.13 -14.98
CA GLN A 536 -17.03 12.27 -14.16
C GLN A 536 -17.56 10.92 -13.63
N VAL A 537 -17.46 9.85 -14.43
CA VAL A 537 -17.82 8.50 -14.00
C VAL A 537 -16.86 8.02 -12.91
N LEU A 538 -15.56 8.20 -13.10
CA LEU A 538 -14.57 7.83 -12.08
C LEU A 538 -14.75 8.62 -10.79
N GLU A 539 -14.99 9.93 -10.84
CA GLU A 539 -15.22 10.77 -9.65
C GLU A 539 -16.50 10.35 -8.91
N ALA A 540 -17.57 10.01 -9.64
CA ALA A 540 -18.81 9.56 -9.04
C ALA A 540 -18.70 8.16 -8.41
N TYR A 541 -17.82 7.31 -8.95
CA TYR A 541 -17.56 5.95 -8.45
C TYR A 541 -16.56 5.91 -7.29
N ALA A 542 -15.44 6.63 -7.45
CA ALA A 542 -14.26 6.54 -6.62
C ALA A 542 -14.05 7.75 -5.71
N GLY A 543 -14.93 8.75 -5.77
CA GLY A 543 -14.76 10.03 -5.11
C GLY A 543 -13.93 11.00 -5.96
N GLY A 544 -14.11 12.29 -5.72
CA GLY A 544 -13.39 13.34 -6.46
C GLY A 544 -11.93 13.49 -6.06
N ASP A 545 -11.26 14.46 -6.71
CA ASP A 545 -9.92 14.88 -6.31
C ASP A 545 -9.89 15.31 -4.84
N ALA A 546 -8.81 14.93 -4.16
CA ALA A 546 -8.56 15.28 -2.78
C ALA A 546 -7.27 16.10 -2.68
N SER A 547 -7.21 16.97 -1.68
CA SER A 547 -5.97 17.70 -1.37
C SER A 547 -4.87 16.74 -0.95
N THR A 548 -3.64 17.08 -1.27
CA THR A 548 -2.45 16.42 -0.74
C THR A 548 -1.72 17.32 0.23
N PHE A 549 -1.13 16.73 1.28
CA PHE A 549 -0.28 17.46 2.22
C PHE A 549 0.83 16.56 2.78
N LYS A 550 1.82 17.19 3.39
CA LYS A 550 2.90 16.54 4.14
C LYS A 550 2.82 17.02 5.58
N LEU A 551 2.69 16.08 6.52
CA LEU A 551 2.48 16.42 7.93
C LEU A 551 3.69 17.21 8.49
N LEU A 552 3.41 18.39 9.06
CA LEU A 552 4.43 19.29 9.64
C LEU A 552 5.57 19.65 8.65
N GLU A 553 5.24 19.85 7.37
CA GLU A 553 6.22 20.23 6.34
C GLU A 553 6.97 21.53 6.69
N ASP A 554 6.32 22.45 7.40
CA ASP A 554 6.87 23.73 7.83
C ASP A 554 8.03 23.62 8.85
N VAL A 555 8.19 22.44 9.48
CA VAL A 555 9.32 22.12 10.35
C VAL A 555 10.61 21.86 9.57
N GLY A 556 10.51 21.65 8.25
CA GLY A 556 11.67 21.46 7.36
C GLY A 556 12.32 20.08 7.47
N THR A 557 11.62 19.09 8.04
CA THR A 557 12.14 17.70 8.11
C THR A 557 12.12 16.98 6.75
N HIS A 558 11.39 17.52 5.77
CA HIS A 558 11.17 16.90 4.45
C HIS A 558 10.66 15.45 4.59
N PRO A 559 9.42 15.24 5.07
CA PRO A 559 8.90 13.89 5.29
C PRO A 559 8.71 13.13 3.97
N ASN A 560 8.95 11.82 4.02
CA ASN A 560 8.77 10.89 2.90
C ASN A 560 7.41 10.18 2.94
N VAL A 561 6.45 10.77 3.65
CA VAL A 561 5.07 10.33 3.70
C VAL A 561 4.20 11.51 3.25
N THR A 562 3.38 11.26 2.23
CA THR A 562 2.41 12.21 1.68
C THR A 562 1.01 11.71 2.01
N TYR A 563 0.11 12.62 2.37
CA TYR A 563 -1.26 12.30 2.72
C TYR A 563 -2.20 12.81 1.63
N ILE A 564 -3.29 12.07 1.39
CA ILE A 564 -4.42 12.47 0.56
C ILE A 564 -5.63 12.63 1.48
N GLY A 565 -6.33 13.75 1.36
CA GLY A 565 -7.48 14.12 2.18
C GLY A 565 -7.22 15.38 3.00
N ASN A 566 -7.97 15.52 4.09
CA ASN A 566 -7.91 16.70 4.95
C ASN A 566 -6.77 16.57 5.96
N GLU A 567 -5.94 17.61 6.04
CA GLU A 567 -5.01 17.79 7.16
C GLU A 567 -5.82 18.19 8.41
N PRO A 568 -5.51 17.61 9.59
CA PRO A 568 -6.15 18.02 10.84
C PRO A 568 -6.04 19.53 11.04
N GLY A 569 -7.17 20.18 11.30
CA GLY A 569 -7.19 21.61 11.58
C GLY A 569 -6.54 21.93 12.93
N PRO A 570 -6.24 23.22 13.17
CA PRO A 570 -5.60 23.65 14.41
C PRO A 570 -6.38 23.29 15.68
N GLU A 571 -7.70 23.35 15.61
CA GLU A 571 -8.57 23.11 16.76
C GLU A 571 -9.18 21.71 16.72
N ALA A 572 -8.63 20.80 15.90
CA ALA A 572 -9.12 19.43 15.84
C ALA A 572 -9.01 18.76 17.22
N GLU A 573 -9.93 17.86 17.53
CA GLU A 573 -9.94 17.10 18.79
C GLU A 573 -9.97 15.60 18.48
N GLN A 574 -9.19 14.81 19.23
CA GLN A 574 -9.13 13.37 19.05
C GLN A 574 -10.43 12.75 19.56
N VAL A 575 -10.99 11.82 18.79
CA VAL A 575 -12.20 11.08 19.17
C VAL A 575 -11.96 9.58 19.14
N GLU A 576 -12.86 8.83 19.77
CA GLU A 576 -12.78 7.38 19.80
C GLU A 576 -13.04 6.78 18.40
N GLY A 577 -12.12 5.93 17.95
CA GLY A 577 -12.21 5.24 16.67
C GLY A 577 -13.31 4.18 16.62
N PRO A 578 -13.61 3.63 15.42
CA PRO A 578 -14.62 2.59 15.25
C PRO A 578 -14.23 1.25 15.87
N VAL A 579 -12.94 1.01 16.07
CA VAL A 579 -12.35 -0.22 16.60
C VAL A 579 -11.34 0.20 17.67
N ALA A 580 -11.46 -0.35 18.89
CA ALA A 580 -10.45 -0.15 19.91
C ALA A 580 -9.26 -1.08 19.66
N TYR A 581 -8.06 -0.66 20.04
CA TYR A 581 -6.85 -1.50 19.93
C TYR A 581 -7.03 -2.83 20.68
N GLU A 582 -7.69 -2.82 21.84
CA GLU A 582 -8.00 -4.01 22.63
C GLU A 582 -8.87 -5.03 21.87
N ASP A 583 -9.77 -4.57 21.00
CA ASP A 583 -10.68 -5.43 20.24
C ASP A 583 -9.94 -6.28 19.20
N VAL A 584 -8.77 -5.81 18.76
CA VAL A 584 -7.89 -6.49 17.82
C VAL A 584 -6.68 -7.14 18.49
N GLY A 585 -6.75 -7.31 19.82
CA GLY A 585 -5.70 -7.97 20.59
C GLY A 585 -4.43 -7.14 20.76
N LEU A 586 -4.47 -5.84 20.43
CA LEU A 586 -3.38 -4.92 20.69
C LEU A 586 -3.59 -4.31 22.08
N VAL A 587 -2.54 -4.35 22.90
CA VAL A 587 -2.46 -3.59 24.14
C VAL A 587 -1.59 -2.38 23.84
N ASP A 588 -1.87 -1.23 24.46
CA ASP A 588 -0.90 -0.13 24.50
C ASP A 588 -0.25 -0.13 25.88
N LYS A 589 1.07 -0.36 25.94
CA LYS A 589 1.85 -0.36 27.20
C LYS A 589 2.70 0.91 27.33
N ARG A 590 2.54 1.92 26.48
CA ARG A 590 3.25 3.19 26.69
C ARG A 590 2.82 3.74 28.04
N GLN A 591 3.81 4.16 28.84
CA GLN A 591 3.51 4.87 30.07
C GLN A 591 2.85 6.21 29.70
N ASP A 592 1.53 6.20 29.75
CA ASP A 592 0.58 7.26 30.04
C ASP A 592 0.29 8.43 29.05
N VAL A 593 0.91 8.66 27.87
CA VAL A 593 0.67 10.00 27.25
C VAL A 593 0.55 10.25 25.74
N LEU A 594 0.56 9.27 24.84
CA LEU A 594 0.48 9.59 23.40
C LEU A 594 -0.91 9.53 22.75
N ASP A 595 -1.85 8.76 23.31
CA ASP A 595 -3.13 8.48 22.65
C ASP A 595 -4.27 9.40 23.04
N GLU A 596 -4.14 10.21 24.09
CA GLU A 596 -5.23 11.09 24.55
C GLU A 596 -5.08 12.55 24.08
N ARG A 597 -3.95 12.91 23.44
CA ARG A 597 -3.53 14.31 23.25
C ARG A 597 -2.88 14.62 21.91
N THR A 598 -3.03 13.74 20.91
CA THR A 598 -2.47 14.00 19.57
C THR A 598 -3.33 14.99 18.75
N VAL A 599 -4.39 15.56 19.33
CA VAL A 599 -5.18 16.59 18.66
C VAL A 599 -5.64 17.66 19.67
N GLY A 600 -4.70 18.46 20.21
CA GLY A 600 -4.89 19.28 21.43
C GLY A 600 -5.21 20.79 21.26
N ASP A 601 -5.67 21.40 22.37
CA ASP A 601 -6.24 22.77 22.58
C ASP A 601 -5.48 24.01 22.03
N ALA A 602 -4.33 23.86 21.36
CA ALA A 602 -3.40 24.97 21.08
C ALA A 602 -3.28 25.43 19.62
N GLY A 603 -3.91 24.78 18.64
CA GLY A 603 -3.74 25.18 17.24
C GLY A 603 -2.49 24.58 16.61
N ILE A 604 -2.65 23.60 15.70
CA ILE A 604 -1.62 22.76 15.05
C ILE A 604 -0.44 22.56 15.99
N SER A 605 -0.74 21.79 17.02
CA SER A 605 0.18 21.33 18.04
C SER A 605 -0.03 19.82 18.20
N LEU A 606 -0.04 19.10 17.05
CA LEU A 606 -0.95 17.99 16.71
C LEU A 606 -2.23 18.04 17.54
#